data_AF-A0A2N2Z5M1-F1
#
_entry.id   AF-A0A2N2Z5M1-F1
#
_cell.length_a   1.000
_cell.length_b   1.000
_cell.length_c   1.000
_cell.angle_alpha   90.00
_cell.angle_beta   90.00
_cell.angle_gamma   90.00
#
_symmetry.space_group_name_H-M   'P 1'
#
loop_
_entity.id
_entity.type
_entity.pdbx_description
1 polymer ?
#
loop_
_entity_poly.entity_id
_entity_poly.type
_entity_poly.pdbx_seq_one_letter_code
_entity_poly.pdbx_strand_id
1 'polypeptide(L)'
;RDENSILKRKDMKLIVARDAVPATSNQVLQGITRAALQTSSFMSAASFQETTKVLNEAAIHGKVDTLQGLKENVICGHLIPAGTGLREFNNMIVYSNEEQDMITQGSKSVETSITEG
;
A
#
# COMPACT_ATOMS: atom_id res chain seq x y z
N ARG A 1 5.90 -21.35 -24.76
CA ARG A 1 6.13 -22.08 -26.02
C ARG A 1 5.11 -23.23 -26.20
N ASP A 2 4.70 -23.89 -25.12
CA ASP A 2 3.76 -25.03 -25.19
C ASP A 2 2.33 -24.64 -25.56
N GLU A 3 1.87 -23.44 -25.18
CA GLU A 3 0.53 -22.93 -25.53
C GLU A 3 0.33 -22.75 -27.04
N ASN A 4 1.34 -22.22 -27.73
CA ASN A 4 1.29 -22.06 -29.19
C ASN A 4 1.28 -23.40 -29.94
N SER A 5 1.88 -24.45 -29.38
CA SER A 5 1.84 -25.81 -29.94
C SER A 5 0.45 -26.45 -29.80
N ILE A 6 -0.28 -26.15 -28.72
CA ILE A 6 -1.66 -26.59 -28.52
C ILE A 6 -2.62 -25.83 -29.44
N LEU A 7 -2.43 -24.51 -29.57
CA LEU A 7 -3.22 -23.65 -30.47
C LEU A 7 -3.05 -24.09 -31.94
N LYS A 8 -1.83 -24.45 -32.35
CA LYS A 8 -1.54 -24.94 -33.70
C LYS A 8 -2.16 -26.31 -34.00
N ARG A 9 -2.35 -27.18 -32.99
CA ARG A 9 -3.06 -28.46 -33.14
C ARG A 9 -4.59 -28.31 -33.20
N LYS A 10 -5.13 -27.19 -32.73
CA LYS A 10 -6.57 -26.92 -32.69
C LYS A 10 -7.03 -25.93 -33.79
N ASP A 11 -6.21 -25.70 -34.82
CA ASP A 11 -6.44 -24.71 -35.89
C ASP A 11 -6.80 -23.30 -35.38
N MET A 12 -6.26 -22.91 -34.22
CA MET A 12 -6.48 -21.61 -33.61
C MET A 12 -5.32 -20.64 -33.88
N LYS A 13 -5.64 -19.35 -33.90
CA LYS A 13 -4.66 -18.27 -34.11
C LYS A 13 -3.63 -18.26 -32.98
N LEU A 14 -2.36 -18.29 -33.36
CA LEU A 14 -1.21 -18.21 -32.44
C LEU A 14 -1.22 -16.89 -31.68
N ILE A 15 -0.83 -16.93 -30.40
CA ILE A 15 -0.64 -15.72 -29.59
C ILE A 15 0.64 -15.04 -30.09
N VAL A 16 0.47 -13.84 -30.63
CA VAL A 16 1.56 -12.92 -30.99
C VAL A 16 1.71 -11.95 -29.82
N ALA A 17 2.78 -12.12 -29.04
CA ALA A 17 3.17 -11.10 -28.07
C ALA A 17 3.72 -9.90 -28.86
N ARG A 18 3.15 -8.71 -28.62
CA ARG A 18 3.75 -7.45 -29.10
C ARG A 18 4.95 -7.10 -28.25
N ASP A 19 6.00 -6.56 -28.87
CA ASP A 19 7.10 -5.96 -28.12
C ASP A 19 6.57 -4.79 -27.28
N ALA A 20 6.96 -4.74 -26.01
CA ALA A 20 6.55 -3.68 -25.10
C ALA A 20 7.33 -2.40 -25.41
N VAL A 21 6.62 -1.28 -25.60
CA VAL A 21 7.24 0.05 -25.68
C VAL A 21 7.51 0.54 -24.26
N PRO A 22 8.75 0.91 -23.89
CA PRO A 22 9.07 1.39 -22.56
C PRO A 22 8.41 2.75 -22.29
N ALA A 23 7.90 2.94 -21.06
CA ALA A 23 7.38 4.23 -20.64
C ALA A 23 8.54 5.23 -20.46
N THR A 24 8.48 6.37 -21.17
CA THR A 24 9.41 7.49 -20.99
C THR A 24 8.73 8.59 -20.18
N SER A 25 9.41 9.16 -19.18
CA SER A 25 8.91 10.26 -18.35
C SER A 25 9.88 11.44 -18.32
N ASN A 26 9.34 12.65 -18.14
CA ASN A 26 10.11 13.87 -17.96
C ASN A 26 9.74 14.49 -16.61
N GLN A 27 10.72 15.07 -15.90
CA GLN A 27 10.45 15.79 -14.65
C GLN A 27 9.77 17.12 -14.95
N VAL A 28 8.67 17.42 -14.24
CA VAL A 28 7.93 18.67 -14.37
C VAL A 28 7.97 19.39 -13.03
N LEU A 29 8.49 20.62 -13.01
CA LEU A 29 8.43 21.46 -11.84
C LEU A 29 7.02 22.03 -11.68
N GLN A 30 6.41 21.81 -10.52
CA GLN A 30 5.11 22.36 -10.17
C GLN A 30 5.22 23.24 -8.92
N GLY A 31 4.42 24.30 -8.87
CA GLY A 31 4.28 25.11 -7.66
C GLY A 31 3.56 24.35 -6.54
N ILE A 32 3.81 24.74 -5.28
CA ILE A 32 3.29 24.05 -4.09
C ILE A 32 1.76 23.89 -4.10
N THR A 33 1.02 24.89 -4.57
CA THR A 33 -0.44 24.87 -4.63
C THR A 33 -0.93 23.81 -5.62
N ARG A 34 -0.30 23.74 -6.80
CA ARG A 34 -0.70 22.77 -7.83
C ARG A 34 -0.34 21.35 -7.40
N ALA A 35 0.84 21.16 -6.82
CA ALA A 35 1.23 19.87 -6.27
C ALA A 35 0.28 19.40 -5.15
N ALA A 36 -0.16 20.32 -4.27
CA ALA A 36 -1.08 20.02 -3.18
C ALA A 36 -2.54 19.75 -3.62
N LEU A 37 -2.95 20.18 -4.81
CA LEU A 37 -4.26 19.83 -5.38
C LEU A 37 -4.21 18.48 -6.15
N GLN A 38 -3.04 18.06 -6.61
CA GLN A 38 -2.83 16.83 -7.37
C GLN A 38 -2.49 15.60 -6.49
N THR A 39 -2.75 15.67 -5.19
CA THR A 39 -2.51 14.51 -4.29
C THR A 39 -3.41 13.34 -4.67
N SER A 40 -2.97 12.12 -4.38
CA SER A 40 -3.75 10.91 -4.60
C SER A 40 -5.04 10.87 -3.77
N SER A 41 -5.01 11.44 -2.58
CA SER A 41 -6.18 11.56 -1.71
C SER A 41 -7.04 12.74 -2.11
N PHE A 42 -8.31 12.46 -2.42
CA PHE A 42 -9.27 13.51 -2.67
C PHE A 42 -9.74 14.17 -1.37
N MET A 43 -9.73 13.47 -0.22
CA MET A 43 -10.07 14.08 1.07
C MET A 43 -9.03 15.15 1.45
N SER A 44 -7.74 14.81 1.32
CA SER A 44 -6.64 15.75 1.55
C SER A 44 -6.61 16.91 0.56
N ALA A 45 -6.92 16.65 -0.72
CA ALA A 45 -6.97 17.71 -1.74
C ALA A 45 -8.16 18.65 -1.52
N ALA A 46 -9.35 18.10 -1.23
CA ALA A 46 -10.58 18.86 -1.03
C ALA A 46 -10.55 19.74 0.23
N SER A 47 -9.77 19.34 1.25
CA SER A 47 -9.59 20.12 2.48
C SER A 47 -8.61 21.29 2.31
N PHE A 48 -7.85 21.34 1.21
CA PHE A 48 -6.91 22.43 0.96
C PHE A 48 -7.61 23.61 0.27
N GLN A 49 -8.05 23.44 -0.97
CA GLN A 49 -8.75 24.44 -1.78
C GLN A 49 -9.64 23.75 -2.85
N GLU A 50 -10.47 24.53 -3.57
CA GLU A 50 -11.27 24.07 -4.72
C GLU A 50 -12.19 22.86 -4.41
N THR A 51 -12.73 22.79 -3.18
CA THR A 51 -13.47 21.63 -2.64
C THR A 51 -14.54 21.06 -3.59
N THR A 52 -15.41 21.91 -4.17
CA THR A 52 -16.48 21.47 -5.07
C THR A 52 -15.95 20.77 -6.32
N LYS A 53 -14.86 21.28 -6.91
CA LYS A 53 -14.25 20.69 -8.10
C LYS A 53 -13.60 19.35 -7.78
N VAL A 54 -12.85 19.28 -6.67
CA VAL A 54 -12.18 18.04 -6.23
C VAL A 54 -13.20 16.94 -5.93
N LEU A 55 -14.29 17.26 -5.22
CA LEU A 55 -15.34 16.28 -4.91
C LEU A 55 -16.09 15.82 -6.16
N ASN A 56 -16.35 16.72 -7.11
CA ASN A 56 -16.99 16.35 -8.36
C ASN A 56 -16.12 15.41 -9.20
N GLU A 57 -14.84 15.72 -9.37
CA GLU A 57 -13.90 14.85 -10.08
C GLU A 57 -13.76 13.48 -9.39
N ALA A 58 -13.71 13.46 -8.06
CA ALA A 58 -13.66 12.22 -7.29
C ALA A 58 -14.93 11.37 -7.47
N ALA A 59 -16.11 11.99 -7.46
CA ALA A 59 -17.39 11.31 -7.69
C ALA A 59 -17.50 10.75 -9.11
N ILE A 60 -17.12 11.53 -10.14
CA ILE A 60 -17.15 11.10 -11.54
C ILE A 60 -16.24 9.90 -11.78
N HIS A 61 -15.04 9.91 -11.20
CA HIS A 61 -14.06 8.83 -11.36
C HIS A 61 -14.24 7.68 -10.36
N GLY A 62 -15.20 7.78 -9.42
CA GLY A 62 -15.38 6.81 -8.34
C GLY A 62 -14.13 6.60 -7.50
N LYS A 63 -13.37 7.67 -7.21
CA LYS A 63 -12.11 7.58 -6.46
C LYS A 63 -12.38 7.09 -5.03
N VAL A 64 -11.55 6.15 -4.58
CA VAL A 64 -11.56 5.63 -3.21
C VAL A 64 -10.32 6.13 -2.49
N ASP A 65 -10.49 6.65 -1.28
CA ASP A 65 -9.39 7.11 -0.44
C ASP A 65 -8.89 5.96 0.44
N THR A 66 -7.58 5.72 0.44
CA THR A 66 -6.95 4.62 1.19
C THR A 66 -6.43 5.05 2.57
N LEU A 67 -6.65 6.31 2.97
CA LEU A 67 -6.28 6.86 4.29
C LEU A 67 -4.81 6.58 4.66
N GLN A 68 -3.89 6.78 3.71
CA GLN A 68 -2.45 6.57 3.95
C GLN A 68 -1.76 7.87 4.38
N GLY A 69 -2.40 9.02 4.16
CA GLY A 69 -1.86 10.33 4.48
C GLY A 69 -2.23 10.81 5.88
N LEU A 70 -1.56 11.85 6.34
CA LEU A 70 -1.82 12.43 7.66
C LEU A 70 -3.18 13.16 7.69
N LYS A 71 -3.45 14.01 6.70
CA LYS A 71 -4.64 14.87 6.68
C LYS A 71 -5.94 14.06 6.60
N GLU A 72 -5.98 13.04 5.75
CA GLU A 72 -7.11 12.11 5.67
C GLU A 72 -7.45 11.50 7.02
N ASN A 73 -6.44 10.94 7.71
CA ASN A 73 -6.64 10.30 9.01
C ASN A 73 -7.10 11.31 10.07
N VAL A 74 -6.56 12.53 10.07
CA VAL A 74 -7.02 13.61 10.95
C VAL A 74 -8.49 13.97 10.69
N ILE A 75 -8.89 14.12 9.43
CA ILE A 75 -10.28 14.46 9.06
C ILE A 75 -11.25 13.36 9.49
N CYS A 76 -10.86 12.09 9.30
CA CYS A 76 -11.67 10.95 9.68
C CYS A 76 -11.61 10.60 11.18
N GLY A 77 -10.74 11.23 11.97
CA GLY A 77 -10.54 10.94 13.39
C GLY A 77 -9.81 9.62 13.67
N HIS A 78 -9.05 9.09 12.71
CA HIS A 78 -8.21 7.91 12.91
C HIS A 78 -6.83 8.29 13.48
N LEU A 79 -6.13 7.30 14.04
CA LEU A 79 -4.75 7.49 14.46
C LEU A 79 -3.89 7.84 13.23
N ILE A 80 -3.14 8.93 13.32
CA ILE A 80 -2.29 9.38 12.21
C ILE A 80 -1.13 8.39 11.98
N PRO A 81 -0.69 8.17 10.74
CA PRO A 81 0.41 7.27 10.41
C PRO A 81 1.79 7.92 10.69
N ALA A 82 1.95 8.48 11.89
CA ALA A 82 3.16 9.15 12.34
C ALA A 82 3.31 8.99 13.87
N GLY A 83 4.55 9.04 14.36
CA GLY A 83 4.85 8.84 15.78
C GLY A 83 4.38 7.47 16.27
N THR A 84 3.63 7.43 17.37
CA THR A 84 3.08 6.19 17.95
C THR A 84 2.06 5.50 17.06
N GLY A 85 1.50 6.21 16.06
CA GLY A 85 0.58 5.62 15.08
C GLY A 85 1.24 4.94 13.89
N LEU A 86 2.57 4.81 13.89
CA LEU A 86 3.26 3.99 12.91
C LEU A 86 2.90 2.51 13.11
N ARG A 87 2.68 1.80 12.00
CA ARG A 87 2.29 0.38 12.01
C ARG A 87 3.31 -0.52 12.71
N GLU A 88 4.58 -0.10 12.75
CA GLU A 88 5.66 -0.79 13.46
C GLU A 88 5.41 -0.90 14.97
N PHE A 89 4.75 0.11 15.57
CA PHE A 89 4.49 0.12 17.01
C PHE A 89 3.20 -0.60 17.40
N ASN A 90 2.31 -0.91 16.45
CA ASN A 90 1.00 -1.52 16.76
C ASN A 90 1.11 -2.90 17.43
N ASN A 91 2.18 -3.66 17.14
CA ASN A 91 2.40 -5.00 17.69
C ASN A 91 3.61 -5.04 18.65
N MET A 92 4.08 -3.88 19.09
CA MET A 92 5.18 -3.81 20.06
C MET A 92 4.66 -4.18 21.44
N ILE A 93 5.09 -5.33 21.95
CA ILE A 93 4.80 -5.76 23.32
C ILE A 93 6.08 -5.58 24.14
N VAL A 94 5.96 -4.88 25.27
CA VAL A 94 7.07 -4.63 26.19
C VAL A 94 6.91 -5.57 27.38
N TYR A 95 7.96 -6.34 27.67
CA TYR A 95 8.04 -7.23 28.82
C TYR A 95 9.07 -6.70 29.82
N SER A 96 8.92 -7.07 31.09
CA SER A 96 10.04 -6.93 32.04
C SER A 96 11.16 -7.92 31.70
N ASN A 97 12.40 -7.62 32.10
CA ASN A 97 13.55 -8.49 31.82
C ASN A 97 13.31 -9.93 32.33
N GLU A 98 12.68 -10.07 33.49
CA GLU A 98 12.36 -11.37 34.12
C GLU A 98 11.35 -12.18 33.30
N GLU A 99 10.29 -11.53 32.79
CA GLU A 99 9.28 -12.16 31.93
C GLU A 99 9.86 -12.53 30.56
N GLN A 100 10.77 -11.70 30.03
CA GLN A 100 11.42 -11.91 28.74
C GLN A 100 12.35 -13.13 28.79
N ASP A 101 13.06 -13.34 29.89
CA ASP A 101 13.87 -14.53 30.14
C ASP A 101 12.99 -15.79 30.23
N MET A 102 11.83 -15.72 30.91
CA MET A 102 10.88 -16.83 30.98
C MET A 102 10.29 -17.21 29.61
N ILE A 103 9.89 -16.23 28.80
CA ILE A 103 9.36 -16.45 27.44
C ILE A 103 10.44 -17.03 26.52
N THR A 104 11.69 -16.55 26.63
CA THR A 104 12.81 -17.04 25.83
C THR A 104 13.19 -18.47 26.22
N GLN A 105 13.14 -18.80 27.52
CA GLN A 105 13.38 -20.17 28.00
C GLN A 105 12.25 -21.13 27.62
N GLY A 106 10.99 -20.69 27.69
CA GLY A 106 9.83 -21.46 27.25
C GLY A 106 9.81 -21.75 25.75
N SER A 107 10.27 -20.81 24.92
CA SER A 107 10.36 -21.00 23.46
C SER A 107 11.43 -22.03 23.08
N LYS A 108 12.59 -22.02 23.78
CA LYS A 108 13.69 -22.97 23.54
C LYS A 108 13.36 -24.41 23.91
N SER A 109 12.60 -24.63 24.98
CA SER A 109 12.20 -25.98 25.39
C SER A 109 11.18 -26.62 24.44
N VAL A 110 10.32 -25.82 23.81
CA VAL A 110 9.37 -26.27 22.78
C VAL A 110 10.08 -26.58 21.46
N GLU A 111 11.05 -25.78 21.02
CA GLU A 111 11.83 -26.09 19.80
C GLU A 111 12.68 -27.36 19.94
N THR A 112 13.27 -27.60 21.12
CA THR A 112 14.12 -28.78 21.37
C THR A 112 13.31 -30.08 21.40
N SER A 113 12.03 -30.02 21.77
CA SER A 113 11.15 -31.20 21.82
C SER A 113 10.54 -31.58 20.46
N ILE A 114 10.57 -30.68 19.46
CA ILE A 114 10.09 -30.94 18.10
C ILE A 114 11.20 -31.54 17.21
N THR A 115 12.47 -31.31 17.53
CA THR A 115 13.62 -31.83 16.74
C THR A 115 14.12 -33.20 17.19
N GLU A 116 13.73 -33.69 18.38
CA GLU A 116 14.14 -35.00 18.90
C GLU A 116 13.09 -36.13 18.71
N GLY A 117 11.98 -35.88 18.00
CA GLY A 117 10.95 -36.88 17.65
C GLY A 117 10.89 -37.18 16.16
#